data_AF-A0AAN5D4R8-F1
#
_entry.id   AF-A0AAN5D4R8-F1
#
_cell.length_a   1.000
_cell.length_b   1.000
_cell.length_c   1.000
_cell.angle_alpha   90.00
_cell.angle_beta   90.00
_cell.angle_gamma   90.00
#
_symmetry.space_group_name_H-M   'P 1'
#
loop_
_entity.id
_entity.type
_entity.pdbx_description
1 polymer ?
#
loop_
_entity_poly.entity_id
_entity_poly.type
_entity_poly.pdbx_seq_one_letter_code
_entity_poly.pdbx_strand_id
1 'polypeptide(L)'
;WYISAVHPGVHGVSQPWYFFCQPSYWFPREEDGENDNFVGLTPQSDRVERDPVDAKLTVAIRGLEKIYKNGMKALDGLNLRLYEGQITGLLGHNGAGKTTTMSMLCGLFSPSGGTANVYGRDLRKEMRAVRDTLGVCP
;
A
#
# COMPACT_ATOMS: atom_id res chain seq x y z
N TRP A 1 -1.67 -23.29 -3.32
CA TRP A 1 -2.00 -22.12 -4.16
C TRP A 1 -3.24 -21.39 -3.63
N TYR A 2 -4.44 -22.00 -3.58
CA TYR A 2 -5.66 -21.34 -3.07
C TYR A 2 -5.61 -21.02 -1.55
N ILE A 3 -5.33 -22.02 -0.71
CA ILE A 3 -5.28 -21.86 0.75
C ILE A 3 -4.23 -20.82 1.16
N SER A 4 -3.10 -20.76 0.44
CA SER A 4 -2.02 -19.80 0.67
C SER A 4 -2.40 -18.36 0.27
N ALA A 5 -3.37 -18.16 -0.63
CA ALA A 5 -3.86 -16.84 -1.01
C ALA A 5 -4.94 -16.34 -0.05
N VAL A 6 -5.81 -17.24 0.42
CA VAL A 6 -6.84 -16.95 1.42
C VAL A 6 -6.21 -16.77 2.81
N HIS A 7 -5.20 -17.58 3.14
CA HIS A 7 -4.51 -17.58 4.43
C HIS A 7 -2.99 -17.53 4.24
N PRO A 8 -2.42 -16.35 3.90
CA PRO A 8 -1.00 -16.21 3.60
C PRO A 8 -0.06 -16.39 4.80
N GLY A 9 -0.58 -16.69 6.00
CA GLY A 9 0.22 -16.90 7.20
C GLY A 9 0.73 -15.57 7.78
N VAL A 10 1.98 -15.53 8.23
CA VAL A 10 2.57 -14.37 8.92
C VAL A 10 2.90 -13.22 7.97
N HIS A 11 3.03 -13.51 6.67
CA HIS A 11 3.44 -12.54 5.65
C HIS A 11 2.52 -12.58 4.43
N GLY A 12 2.09 -11.41 3.93
CA GLY A 12 1.24 -11.30 2.74
C GLY A 12 -0.11 -10.63 2.98
N VAL A 13 -0.85 -10.41 1.88
CA VAL A 13 -2.20 -9.84 1.89
C VAL A 13 -3.23 -10.91 1.58
N SER A 14 -4.20 -11.08 2.48
CA SER A 14 -5.25 -12.10 2.39
C SER A 14 -6.29 -11.74 1.34
N GLN A 15 -6.61 -12.71 0.48
CA GLN A 15 -7.71 -12.63 -0.48
C GLN A 15 -9.02 -13.17 0.13
N PRO A 16 -10.19 -12.68 -0.31
CA PRO A 16 -11.48 -13.26 0.09
C PRO A 16 -11.54 -14.75 -0.26
N TRP A 17 -12.20 -15.56 0.58
CA TRP A 17 -12.32 -17.00 0.30
C TRP A 17 -13.00 -17.26 -1.06
N TYR A 18 -13.94 -16.43 -1.49
CA TYR A 18 -14.64 -16.59 -2.77
C TYR A 18 -13.92 -15.95 -3.97
N PHE A 19 -12.63 -15.57 -3.86
CA PHE A 19 -11.94 -14.86 -4.95
C PHE A 19 -11.94 -15.65 -6.28
N PHE A 20 -11.99 -16.98 -6.24
CA PHE A 20 -12.10 -17.83 -7.44
C PHE A 20 -13.43 -17.66 -8.20
N CYS A 21 -14.48 -17.14 -7.56
CA CYS A 21 -15.75 -16.81 -8.21
C CYS A 21 -15.80 -15.35 -8.68
N GLN A 22 -14.81 -14.53 -8.33
CA GLN A 22 -14.81 -13.13 -8.76
C GLN A 22 -14.49 -13.05 -10.26
N PRO A 23 -15.20 -12.22 -11.04
CA PRO A 23 -14.92 -12.01 -12.45
C PRO A 23 -13.45 -11.64 -12.71
N SER A 24 -12.81 -10.93 -11.77
CA SER A 24 -11.39 -10.55 -11.81
C SER A 24 -10.40 -11.72 -11.76
N TYR A 25 -10.83 -12.91 -11.31
CA TYR A 25 -9.99 -14.11 -11.30
C TYR A 25 -9.93 -14.78 -12.69
N TRP A 26 -11.07 -14.80 -13.40
CA TRP A 26 -11.18 -15.41 -14.73
C TRP A 26 -10.83 -14.44 -15.86
N PHE A 27 -11.08 -13.16 -15.63
CA PHE A 27 -10.80 -12.06 -16.55
C PHE A 27 -9.93 -11.04 -15.83
N PRO A 28 -8.60 -11.25 -15.80
CA PRO A 28 -7.69 -10.26 -15.25
C PRO A 28 -7.85 -8.97 -16.05
N ARG A 29 -8.38 -7.93 -15.39
CA ARG A 29 -8.53 -6.62 -16.00
C ARG A 29 -7.15 -5.98 -16.07
N GLU A 30 -6.66 -5.74 -17.28
CA GLU A 30 -5.57 -4.79 -17.49
C GLU A 30 -6.13 -3.39 -17.16
N GLU A 31 -6.06 -3.00 -15.89
CA GLU A 31 -6.28 -1.60 -15.52
C GLU A 31 -5.02 -0.83 -15.93
N ASP A 32 -5.08 -0.20 -17.11
CA ASP A 32 -4.15 0.84 -17.51
C ASP A 32 -4.11 1.89 -16.39
N GLY A 33 -2.92 2.02 -15.81
CA GLY A 33 -2.66 2.71 -14.56
C GLY A 33 -2.86 4.21 -14.68
N GLU A 34 -4.09 4.68 -14.52
CA GLU A 34 -4.39 6.04 -14.14
C GLU A 34 -5.69 6.09 -13.33
N ASN A 35 -5.68 5.42 -12.17
CA ASN A 35 -6.73 5.63 -11.17
C ASN A 35 -6.53 7.02 -10.54
N ASP A 36 -7.04 8.04 -11.26
CA ASP A 36 -7.10 9.47 -10.91
C ASP A 36 -7.85 9.74 -9.60
N ASN A 37 -8.45 8.70 -9.01
CA ASN A 37 -9.04 8.71 -7.68
C ASN A 37 -8.05 9.14 -6.58
N PHE A 38 -6.73 9.16 -6.81
CA PHE A 38 -5.74 9.68 -5.86
C PHE A 38 -5.57 11.21 -5.85
N VAL A 39 -6.07 11.90 -6.88
CA VAL A 39 -6.13 13.36 -6.99
C VAL A 39 -7.22 13.88 -6.05
N GLY A 40 -6.85 14.37 -4.86
CA GLY A 40 -7.84 14.90 -3.91
C GLY A 40 -7.45 14.84 -2.44
N LEU A 41 -6.27 14.32 -2.09
CA LEU A 41 -5.69 14.58 -0.77
C LEU A 41 -5.21 16.04 -0.77
N THR A 42 -6.12 16.97 -0.50
CA THR A 42 -5.77 18.37 -0.25
C THR A 42 -4.86 18.40 0.98
N PRO A 43 -3.64 18.94 0.89
CA PRO A 43 -2.78 19.06 2.05
C PRO A 43 -3.40 20.07 3.02
N GLN A 44 -4.04 19.57 4.07
CA GLN A 44 -4.73 20.41 5.07
C GLN A 44 -3.77 20.92 6.16
N SER A 45 -2.45 20.79 5.98
CA SER A 45 -1.48 21.29 6.96
C SER A 45 -0.24 21.89 6.27
N ASP A 46 0.26 23.00 6.81
CA ASP A 46 1.47 23.71 6.37
C ASP A 46 2.77 22.88 6.42
N ARG A 47 2.70 21.63 6.90
CA ARG A 47 3.84 20.70 7.01
C ARG A 47 3.95 19.70 5.86
N VAL A 48 3.04 19.75 4.89
CA VAL A 48 3.03 18.84 3.74
C VAL A 48 3.64 19.57 2.54
N GLU A 49 4.70 18.98 1.99
CA GLU A 49 5.29 19.46 0.75
C GLU A 49 4.26 19.42 -0.39
N ARG A 50 4.30 20.45 -1.25
CA ARG A 50 3.40 20.51 -2.40
C ARG A 50 3.74 19.41 -3.38
N ASP A 51 2.72 18.95 -4.10
CA ASP A 51 2.94 17.94 -5.12
C ASP A 51 3.81 18.51 -6.25
N PRO A 52 4.87 17.79 -6.65
CA PRO A 52 5.66 18.15 -7.82
C PRO A 52 4.77 18.14 -9.07
N VAL A 53 4.88 19.18 -9.89
CA VAL A 53 4.02 19.39 -11.07
C VAL A 53 4.32 18.39 -12.20
N ASP A 54 5.58 17.94 -12.30
CA ASP A 54 6.06 17.08 -13.39
C ASP A 54 6.51 15.67 -12.94
N ALA A 55 6.21 15.27 -11.69
CA ALA A 55 6.63 13.96 -11.20
C ALA A 55 5.48 12.96 -11.17
N LYS A 56 5.73 11.77 -11.71
CA LYS A 56 4.76 10.69 -11.77
C LYS A 56 4.53 10.09 -10.37
N LEU A 57 3.28 9.92 -9.97
CA LEU A 57 2.94 9.32 -8.67
C LEU A 57 3.25 7.82 -8.67
N THR A 58 4.19 7.39 -7.83
CA THR A 58 4.62 5.99 -7.72
C THR A 58 3.92 5.26 -6.60
N VAL A 59 3.82 5.86 -5.41
CA VAL A 59 3.14 5.24 -4.26
C VAL A 59 2.17 6.22 -3.66
N ALA A 60 0.97 5.76 -3.38
CA ALA A 60 -0.09 6.59 -2.87
C ALA A 60 -0.79 5.88 -1.72
N ILE A 61 -0.74 6.47 -0.52
CA ILE A 61 -1.22 5.88 0.73
C ILE A 61 -2.37 6.72 1.25
N ARG A 62 -3.48 6.07 1.63
CA ARG A 62 -4.69 6.69 2.19
C ARG A 62 -5.13 6.03 3.47
N GLY A 63 -5.11 6.80 4.56
CA GLY A 63 -5.59 6.39 5.87
C GLY A 63 -5.02 5.04 6.30
N LEU A 64 -3.75 4.77 6.01
CA LEU A 64 -3.17 3.46 6.24
C LEU A 64 -3.02 3.20 7.73
N GLU A 65 -3.62 2.11 8.18
CA GLU A 65 -3.69 1.74 9.58
C GLU A 65 -3.13 0.34 9.82
N LYS A 66 -2.47 0.19 10.97
CA LYS A 66 -1.99 -1.10 11.44
C LYS A 66 -2.25 -1.26 12.92
N ILE A 67 -3.06 -2.26 13.25
CA ILE A 67 -3.32 -2.71 14.61
C ILE A 67 -2.85 -4.16 14.71
N TYR A 68 -1.93 -4.42 15.64
CA TYR A 68 -1.44 -5.77 15.92
C TYR A 68 -2.42 -6.53 16.83
N LYS A 69 -2.27 -7.86 16.91
CA LYS A 69 -3.18 -8.74 17.69
C LYS A 69 -3.24 -8.41 19.18
N ASN A 70 -2.19 -7.79 19.72
CA ASN A 70 -2.12 -7.31 21.10
C ASN A 70 -2.84 -5.97 21.32
N GLY A 71 -3.54 -5.45 20.31
CA GLY A 71 -4.22 -4.15 20.36
C GLY A 71 -3.30 -2.94 20.12
N MET A 72 -1.99 -3.15 19.93
CA MET A 72 -1.06 -2.05 19.67
C MET A 72 -1.29 -1.45 18.28
N LYS A 73 -1.62 -0.16 18.25
CA LYS A 73 -1.75 0.64 17.03
C LYS A 73 -0.38 1.13 16.60
N ALA A 74 0.16 0.55 15.54
CA ALA A 74 1.47 0.90 15.01
C ALA A 74 1.41 1.97 13.92
N LEU A 75 0.26 2.12 13.26
CA LEU A 75 -0.05 3.21 12.35
C LEU A 75 -1.50 3.63 12.52
N ASP A 76 -1.72 4.95 12.49
CA ASP A 76 -3.01 5.59 12.68
C ASP A 76 -3.30 6.57 11.54
N GLY A 77 -3.88 6.07 10.45
CA GLY A 77 -4.38 6.91 9.37
C GLY A 77 -3.28 7.63 8.56
N LEU A 78 -2.18 6.96 8.22
CA LEU A 78 -1.10 7.57 7.45
C LEU A 78 -1.56 7.90 6.02
N ASN A 79 -1.35 9.15 5.59
CA ASN A 79 -1.53 9.61 4.22
C ASN A 79 -0.17 10.07 3.68
N LEU A 80 0.26 9.50 2.56
CA LEU A 80 1.58 9.76 1.98
C LEU A 80 1.54 9.58 0.47
N ARG A 81 2.28 10.42 -0.25
CA ARG A 81 2.47 10.31 -1.69
C ARG A 81 3.95 10.32 -1.99
N LEU A 82 4.40 9.37 -2.80
CA LEU A 82 5.78 9.22 -3.26
C LEU A 82 5.80 9.33 -4.77
N TYR A 83 6.79 10.07 -5.28
CA TYR A 83 6.91 10.38 -6.68
C TYR A 83 8.15 9.73 -7.31
N GLU A 84 8.07 9.46 -8.60
CA GLU A 84 9.15 8.86 -9.36
C GLU A 84 10.37 9.79 -9.40
N GLY A 85 11.57 9.22 -9.24
CA GLY A 85 12.82 9.99 -9.18
C GLY A 85 13.09 10.70 -7.85
N GLN A 86 12.18 10.63 -6.86
CA GLN A 86 12.37 11.22 -5.53
C GLN A 86 12.90 10.20 -4.52
N ILE A 87 13.90 10.59 -3.75
CA ILE A 87 14.36 9.83 -2.58
C ILE A 87 13.57 10.29 -1.36
N THR A 88 12.78 9.40 -0.76
CA THR A 88 12.01 9.71 0.45
C THR A 88 12.57 8.97 1.66
N GLY A 89 12.84 9.72 2.74
CA GLY A 89 13.27 9.18 4.02
C GLY A 89 12.15 9.19 5.06
N LEU A 90 11.88 8.05 5.71
CA LEU A 90 10.98 7.97 6.86
C LEU A 90 11.80 8.15 8.14
N LEU A 91 11.54 9.21 8.91
CA LEU A 91 12.25 9.55 10.14
C LEU A 91 11.28 9.60 11.33
N GLY A 92 11.76 9.20 12.51
CA GLY A 92 10.94 9.15 13.73
C GLY A 92 11.56 8.27 14.82
N HIS A 93 10.99 8.27 16.02
CA HIS A 93 11.46 7.44 17.13
C HIS A 93 11.28 5.93 16.88
N ASN A 94 11.94 5.09 17.68
CA ASN A 94 11.70 3.65 17.66
C ASN A 94 10.25 3.36 18.07
N GLY A 95 9.55 2.53 17.29
CA GLY A 95 8.12 2.28 17.49
C GLY A 95 7.17 3.26 16.80
N ALA A 96 7.66 4.29 16.11
CA ALA A 96 6.82 5.21 15.32
C ALA A 96 6.15 4.58 14.08
N GLY A 97 6.39 3.29 13.80
CA GLY A 97 5.77 2.59 12.66
C GLY A 97 6.54 2.70 11.34
N LYS A 98 7.78 3.22 11.30
CA LYS A 98 8.60 3.33 10.06
C LYS A 98 8.77 1.99 9.33
N THR A 99 9.35 1.01 10.01
CA THR A 99 9.55 -0.34 9.47
C THR A 99 8.21 -0.99 9.15
N THR A 100 7.21 -0.80 10.01
CA THR A 100 5.85 -1.30 9.78
C THR A 100 5.23 -0.74 8.49
N THR A 101 5.44 0.56 8.21
CA THR A 101 5.00 1.22 6.98
C THR A 101 5.66 0.60 5.77
N MET A 102 6.99 0.49 5.79
CA MET A 102 7.75 -0.11 4.69
C MET A 102 7.35 -1.57 4.45
N SER A 103 7.22 -2.37 5.52
CA SER A 103 6.77 -3.76 5.41
C SER A 103 5.34 -3.89 4.86
N MET A 104 4.44 -2.94 5.13
CA MET A 104 3.12 -2.94 4.52
C MET A 104 3.15 -2.57 3.04
N LEU A 105 3.95 -1.57 2.67
CA LEU A 105 4.15 -1.17 1.26
C LEU A 105 4.75 -2.29 0.42
N CYS A 106 5.65 -3.07 1.00
CA CYS A 106 6.24 -4.23 0.31
C CYS A 106 5.36 -5.49 0.36
N GLY A 107 4.16 -5.37 0.95
CA GLY A 107 3.22 -6.48 1.04
C GLY A 107 3.66 -7.63 1.95
N LEU A 108 4.56 -7.36 2.90
CA LEU A 108 4.93 -8.30 3.95
C LEU A 108 3.85 -8.33 5.03
N PHE A 109 3.23 -7.20 5.34
CA PHE A 109 2.11 -7.14 6.29
C PHE A 109 0.85 -6.61 5.64
N SER A 110 -0.28 -7.27 5.93
CA SER A 110 -1.60 -6.74 5.59
C SER A 110 -1.91 -5.48 6.42
N PRO A 111 -2.39 -4.38 5.80
CA PRO A 111 -2.90 -3.24 6.54
C PRO A 111 -4.23 -3.60 7.21
N SER A 112 -4.42 -3.13 8.45
CA SER A 112 -5.66 -3.33 9.22
C SER A 112 -6.79 -2.41 8.74
N GLY A 113 -6.44 -1.26 8.17
CA GLY A 113 -7.36 -0.27 7.62
C GLY A 113 -6.67 0.58 6.55
N GLY A 114 -7.47 1.35 5.81
CA GLY A 114 -6.98 2.16 4.69
C GLY A 114 -6.63 1.37 3.43
N THR A 115 -6.00 2.07 2.48
CA THR A 115 -5.51 1.50 1.23
C THR A 115 -4.18 2.12 0.80
N ALA A 116 -3.43 1.39 -0.01
CA ALA A 116 -2.19 1.86 -0.61
C ALA A 116 -2.07 1.33 -2.04
N ASN A 117 -1.71 2.23 -2.96
CA ASN A 117 -1.55 1.94 -4.38
C ASN A 117 -0.10 2.14 -4.80
N VAL A 118 0.40 1.27 -5.66
CA VAL A 118 1.75 1.33 -6.25
C VAL A 118 1.60 1.33 -7.77
N TYR A 119 2.07 2.38 -8.44
CA TYR A 119 1.87 2.61 -9.87
C TYR A 119 0.39 2.44 -10.30
N GLY A 120 -0.54 2.97 -9.50
CA GLY A 120 -1.98 2.85 -9.76
C GLY A 120 -2.61 1.49 -9.40
N ARG A 121 -1.80 0.48 -9.05
CA ARG A 121 -2.26 -0.87 -8.67
C ARG A 121 -2.51 -0.98 -7.18
N ASP A 122 -3.62 -1.59 -6.79
CA ASP A 122 -3.99 -1.76 -5.38
C ASP A 122 -3.16 -2.88 -4.74
N LEU A 123 -2.45 -2.58 -3.64
CA LEU A 123 -1.64 -3.56 -2.91
C LEU A 123 -2.44 -4.80 -2.46
N ARG A 124 -3.73 -4.67 -2.17
CA ARG A 124 -4.57 -5.77 -1.73
C ARG A 124 -5.03 -6.66 -2.87
N LYS A 125 -5.28 -6.10 -4.06
CA LYS A 125 -5.82 -6.84 -5.20
C LYS A 125 -4.71 -7.40 -6.10
N GLU A 126 -3.65 -6.63 -6.32
CA GLU A 126 -2.64 -6.88 -7.35
C GLU A 126 -1.24 -7.10 -6.77
N MET A 127 -1.15 -7.71 -5.60
CA MET A 127 0.11 -7.87 -4.86
C MET A 127 1.26 -8.50 -5.69
N ARG A 128 0.94 -9.39 -6.64
CA ARG A 128 1.97 -9.99 -7.51
C ARG A 128 2.62 -8.95 -8.41
N ALA A 129 1.82 -8.20 -9.17
CA ALA A 129 2.31 -7.15 -10.05
C ALA A 129 3.05 -6.05 -9.26
N VAL A 130 2.57 -5.73 -8.06
CA VAL A 130 3.25 -4.75 -7.19
C VAL A 130 4.64 -5.24 -6.75
N ARG A 131 4.79 -6.53 -6.42
CA ARG A 131 6.09 -7.12 -6.05
C ARG A 131 7.10 -7.17 -7.18
N ASP A 132 6.65 -7.20 -8.44
CA ASP A 132 7.55 -7.13 -9.59
C ASP A 132 8.12 -5.71 -9.77
N THR A 133 7.45 -4.69 -9.20
CA THR A 133 7.87 -3.27 -9.27
C THR A 133 8.56 -2.75 -8.02
N LEU A 134 8.51 -3.49 -6.90
CA LEU A 134 9.07 -3.07 -5.61
C LEU A 134 10.12 -4.06 -5.08
N GLY A 135 11.27 -3.53 -4.69
CA GLY A 135 12.33 -4.27 -4.01
C GLY A 135 12.45 -3.92 -2.53
N VAL A 136 12.86 -4.89 -1.71
CA VAL A 136 13.27 -4.68 -0.31
C VAL A 136 14.73 -5.12 -0.18
N CYS A 137 15.55 -4.23 0.37
CA CYS A 137 16.88 -4.59 0.87
C CYS A 137 16.77 -4.81 2.39
N PRO A 138 17.06 -6.02 2.89
CA PRO A 138 17.06 -6.30 4.32
C PRO A 138 18.22 -5.62 5.07
#